data_AF-A0A955ASV5-F1
#
_entry.id   AF-A0A955ASV5-F1
#
_cell.length_a   1.000
_cell.length_b   1.000
_cell.length_c   1.000
_cell.angle_alpha   90.00
_cell.angle_beta   90.00
_cell.angle_gamma   90.00
#
_symmetry.space_group_name_H-M   'P 1'
#
loop_
_entity.id
_entity.type
_entity.pdbx_description
1 polymer ?
#
loop_
_entity_poly.entity_id
_entity_poly.type
_entity_poly.pdbx_seq_one_letter_code
_entity_poly.pdbx_strand_id
1 'polypeptide(L)'
;TQTISLGPRPELSHSELGERIFTDATRSHDHWFSCHSCHINGHSNGRLADTQGDGSYGTPKRVPSLFGVADTSPWSWTGHFAALEDQLQKTAQSTMIGRKFSRDELVHLQSFLSGLQAPAAAQPATPEAAEQVVQGKAVFERRQCTACHHGHAFSAHTVFDVGLVDEQGETHFNPPSLIGVRLRQTFFMMPARCHWAKWLISIRPSRTPYFPQPIDRH
;
A
#
# COMPACT_ATOMS: atom_id res chain seq x y z
N THR A 1 -16.71 -2.17 46.68
CA THR A 1 -15.86 -1.82 45.52
C THR A 1 -15.96 -0.33 45.32
N GLN A 2 -14.86 0.42 45.34
CA GLN A 2 -14.89 1.85 45.03
C GLN A 2 -14.90 2.04 43.51
N THR A 3 -15.79 2.88 43.01
CA THR A 3 -15.92 3.19 41.58
C THR A 3 -15.26 4.54 41.31
N ILE A 4 -14.30 4.59 40.39
CA ILE A 4 -13.65 5.84 39.95
C ILE A 4 -14.31 6.26 38.63
N SER A 5 -14.80 7.51 38.56
CA SER A 5 -15.36 8.07 37.33
C SER A 5 -14.24 8.47 36.37
N LEU A 6 -14.35 8.06 35.10
CA LEU A 6 -13.40 8.40 34.03
C LEU A 6 -13.80 9.66 33.23
N GLY A 7 -14.83 10.38 33.68
CA GLY A 7 -15.36 11.56 33.00
C GLY A 7 -16.34 11.24 31.85
N PRO A 8 -16.87 12.28 31.18
CA PRO A 8 -17.82 12.11 30.08
C PRO A 8 -17.12 11.49 28.86
N ARG A 9 -17.81 10.57 28.17
CA ARG A 9 -17.32 9.98 26.92
C ARG A 9 -17.66 10.91 25.75
N PRO A 10 -16.67 11.48 25.05
CA PRO A 10 -16.95 12.31 23.88
C PRO A 10 -17.55 11.48 22.74
N GLU A 11 -18.32 12.15 21.88
CA GLU A 11 -18.72 11.57 20.59
C GLU A 11 -17.51 11.38 19.69
N LEU A 12 -17.52 10.29 18.92
CA LEU A 12 -16.39 9.93 18.06
C LEU A 12 -16.55 10.57 16.70
N SER A 13 -15.45 11.09 16.19
CA SER A 13 -15.34 11.53 14.79
C SER A 13 -15.47 10.36 13.81
N HIS A 14 -15.74 10.68 12.54
CA HIS A 14 -15.77 9.66 11.47
C HIS A 14 -14.45 8.88 11.36
N SER A 15 -13.32 9.56 11.57
CA SER A 15 -11.99 8.93 11.56
C SER A 15 -11.81 7.93 12.71
N GLU A 16 -12.23 8.28 13.93
CA GLU A 16 -12.13 7.37 15.09
C GLU A 16 -13.07 6.16 14.94
N LEU A 17 -14.24 6.34 14.33
CA LEU A 17 -15.13 5.24 13.97
C LEU A 17 -14.50 4.35 12.89
N GLY A 18 -13.81 4.95 11.91
CA GLY A 18 -13.06 4.22 10.88
C GLY A 18 -11.92 3.40 11.44
N GLU A 19 -11.15 3.97 12.37
CA GLU A 19 -10.05 3.27 13.07
C GLU A 19 -10.57 2.06 13.85
N ARG A 20 -11.74 2.17 14.50
CA ARG A 20 -12.39 1.03 15.15
C ARG A 20 -12.70 -0.08 14.16
N ILE A 21 -13.31 0.24 13.02
CA ILE A 21 -13.60 -0.77 11.99
C ILE A 21 -12.29 -1.38 11.45
N PHE A 22 -11.26 -0.57 11.25
CA PHE A 22 -9.96 -1.01 10.72
C PHE A 22 -9.23 -1.99 11.66
N THR A 23 -9.41 -1.85 12.97
CA THR A 23 -8.79 -2.69 14.01
C THR A 23 -9.68 -3.83 14.47
N ASP A 24 -10.97 -3.81 14.16
CA ASP A 24 -11.98 -4.79 14.58
C ASP A 24 -11.81 -6.14 13.87
N ALA A 25 -11.29 -7.13 14.59
CA ALA A 25 -11.12 -8.48 14.09
C ALA A 25 -12.44 -9.21 13.84
N THR A 26 -13.55 -8.77 14.45
CA THR A 26 -14.87 -9.42 14.24
C THR A 26 -15.37 -9.31 12.79
N ARG A 27 -14.69 -8.49 11.97
CA ARG A 27 -14.96 -8.32 10.54
C ARG A 27 -14.34 -9.41 9.66
N SER A 28 -13.37 -10.19 10.15
CA SER A 28 -12.85 -11.35 9.44
C SER A 28 -13.58 -12.63 9.83
N HIS A 29 -13.55 -13.60 8.92
CA HIS A 29 -13.82 -15.00 9.21
C HIS A 29 -12.94 -15.49 10.36
N ASP A 30 -13.51 -16.24 11.30
CA ASP A 30 -12.89 -16.71 12.56
C ASP A 30 -12.36 -15.61 13.51
N HIS A 31 -12.59 -14.34 13.20
CA HIS A 31 -12.32 -13.19 14.09
C HIS A 31 -10.88 -13.07 14.61
N TRP A 32 -9.90 -13.55 13.83
CA TRP A 32 -8.49 -13.68 14.21
C TRP A 32 -7.57 -12.58 13.63
N PHE A 33 -8.06 -11.80 12.67
CA PHE A 33 -7.31 -10.68 12.09
C PHE A 33 -8.21 -9.53 11.66
N SER A 34 -7.61 -8.35 11.48
CA SER A 34 -8.26 -7.14 10.95
C SER A 34 -7.38 -6.50 9.87
N CYS A 35 -7.82 -5.38 9.29
CA CYS A 35 -7.00 -4.61 8.36
C CYS A 35 -5.65 -4.25 8.99
N HIS A 36 -5.64 -3.94 10.29
CA HIS A 36 -4.44 -3.62 11.07
C HIS A 36 -3.40 -4.76 11.11
N SER A 37 -3.83 -6.02 11.08
CA SER A 37 -2.91 -7.17 11.11
C SER A 37 -1.97 -7.21 9.89
N CYS A 38 -2.46 -6.73 8.74
CA CYS A 38 -1.64 -6.55 7.54
C CYS A 38 -1.06 -5.14 7.45
N HIS A 39 -1.84 -4.14 7.80
CA HIS A 39 -1.51 -2.72 7.69
C HIS A 39 -1.30 -2.09 9.07
N ILE A 40 -0.22 -2.50 9.74
CA ILE A 40 0.11 -2.08 11.11
C ILE A 40 0.21 -0.56 11.17
N ASN A 41 -0.67 0.08 11.96
CA ASN A 41 -0.82 1.55 12.05
C ASN A 41 -0.97 2.25 10.68
N GLY A 42 -1.64 1.60 9.73
CA GLY A 42 -1.78 2.11 8.36
C GLY A 42 -0.54 1.92 7.48
N HIS A 43 0.55 1.35 8.01
CA HIS A 43 1.71 0.98 7.21
C HIS A 43 1.54 -0.44 6.64
N SER A 44 2.61 -1.24 6.64
CA SER A 44 2.66 -2.59 6.11
C SER A 44 3.39 -3.49 7.10
N ASN A 45 2.92 -4.73 7.25
CA ASN A 45 3.63 -5.79 7.96
C ASN A 45 4.83 -6.36 7.18
N GLY A 46 5.06 -5.89 5.95
CA GLY A 46 6.19 -6.30 5.10
C GLY A 46 6.11 -7.73 4.57
N ARG A 47 4.98 -8.43 4.74
CA ARG A 47 4.77 -9.80 4.27
C ARG A 47 4.18 -9.82 2.86
N LEU A 48 4.28 -10.99 2.23
CA LEU A 48 3.54 -11.31 1.03
C LEU A 48 2.21 -11.95 1.46
N ALA A 49 1.14 -11.58 0.78
CA ALA A 49 -0.19 -12.11 1.02
C ALA A 49 -0.85 -12.37 -0.34
N ASP A 50 -1.45 -13.55 -0.46
CA ASP A 50 -2.39 -13.84 -1.53
C ASP A 50 -3.79 -13.60 -0.99
N THR A 51 -4.33 -12.42 -1.32
CA THR A 51 -5.57 -11.91 -0.74
C THR A 51 -6.75 -12.01 -1.69
N GLN A 52 -6.52 -12.53 -2.91
CA GLN A 52 -7.44 -12.49 -4.05
C GLN A 52 -7.98 -11.07 -4.38
N GLY A 53 -7.30 -10.03 -3.87
CA GLY A 53 -7.70 -8.64 -4.05
C GLY A 53 -7.68 -8.20 -5.51
N ASP A 54 -6.71 -8.69 -6.28
CA ASP A 54 -6.57 -8.45 -7.72
C ASP A 54 -7.44 -9.37 -8.60
N GLY A 55 -8.27 -10.24 -7.99
CA GLY A 55 -9.12 -11.20 -8.72
C GLY A 55 -8.40 -12.49 -9.16
N SER A 56 -7.13 -12.66 -8.81
CA SER A 56 -6.33 -13.87 -9.07
C SER A 56 -6.01 -14.64 -7.79
N TYR A 57 -5.65 -15.92 -7.94
CA TYR A 57 -5.06 -16.76 -6.89
C TYR A 57 -3.70 -17.28 -7.35
N GLY A 58 -2.80 -17.56 -6.41
CA GLY A 58 -1.44 -18.03 -6.65
C GLY A 58 -0.43 -16.91 -6.94
N THR A 59 -0.82 -15.64 -6.78
CA THR A 59 0.03 -14.48 -7.09
C THR A 59 0.23 -13.60 -5.85
N PRO A 60 0.93 -14.10 -4.80
CA PRO A 60 1.06 -13.38 -3.54
C PRO A 60 1.79 -12.06 -3.74
N LYS A 61 1.12 -10.95 -3.41
CA LYS A 61 1.69 -9.60 -3.53
C LYS A 61 2.10 -9.07 -2.17
N ARG A 62 3.03 -8.13 -2.14
CA ARG A 62 3.44 -7.48 -0.89
C ARG A 62 2.28 -6.65 -0.36
N VAL A 63 2.05 -6.67 0.95
CA VAL A 63 1.09 -5.77 1.56
C VAL A 63 1.60 -4.33 1.40
N PRO A 64 0.88 -3.42 0.72
CA PRO A 64 1.33 -2.04 0.54
C PRO A 64 1.17 -1.23 1.82
N SER A 65 1.83 -0.07 1.87
CA SER A 65 1.54 0.94 2.89
C SER A 65 0.23 1.65 2.52
N LEU A 66 -0.60 2.03 3.49
CA LEU A 66 -1.82 2.81 3.26
C LEU A 66 -1.63 4.32 3.49
N PHE A 67 -0.42 4.77 3.86
CA PHE A 67 -0.12 6.20 3.91
C PHE A 67 -0.36 6.86 2.55
N GLY A 68 -1.21 7.89 2.52
CA GLY A 68 -1.58 8.60 1.29
C GLY A 68 -2.48 7.81 0.34
N VAL A 69 -3.05 6.67 0.74
CA VAL A 69 -3.81 5.75 -0.15
C VAL A 69 -5.05 6.40 -0.77
N ALA A 70 -5.58 7.47 -0.16
CA ALA A 70 -6.69 8.23 -0.72
C ALA A 70 -6.37 8.82 -2.10
N ASP A 71 -5.09 9.08 -2.38
CA ASP A 71 -4.63 9.74 -3.61
C ASP A 71 -3.81 8.81 -4.51
N THR A 72 -4.03 7.50 -4.44
CA THR A 72 -3.29 6.50 -5.22
C THR A 72 -4.19 5.70 -6.17
N SER A 73 -5.33 6.27 -6.58
CA SER A 73 -6.18 5.66 -7.62
C SER A 73 -5.37 5.41 -8.90
N PRO A 74 -5.60 4.31 -9.66
CA PRO A 74 -6.53 3.22 -9.34
C PRO A 74 -6.01 2.33 -8.20
N TRP A 75 -6.87 1.61 -7.51
CA TRP A 75 -6.49 0.72 -6.40
C TRP A 75 -6.31 -0.74 -6.87
N SER A 76 -5.65 -1.54 -6.01
CA SER A 76 -5.05 -2.86 -6.25
C SER A 76 -3.69 -2.80 -6.96
N TRP A 77 -2.95 -3.92 -6.97
CA TRP A 77 -1.65 -4.01 -7.64
C TRP A 77 -1.79 -3.97 -9.16
N THR A 78 -2.93 -4.42 -9.68
CA THR A 78 -3.27 -4.43 -11.11
C THR A 78 -4.08 -3.20 -11.54
N GLY A 79 -4.37 -2.28 -10.62
CA GLY A 79 -5.17 -1.09 -10.89
C GLY A 79 -6.62 -1.38 -11.29
N HIS A 80 -7.18 -2.50 -10.83
CA HIS A 80 -8.52 -2.95 -11.23
C HIS A 80 -9.66 -2.06 -10.71
N PHE A 81 -9.47 -1.35 -9.60
CA PHE A 81 -10.54 -0.58 -8.97
C PHE A 81 -10.37 0.93 -9.18
N ALA A 82 -11.35 1.56 -9.81
CA ALA A 82 -11.37 3.01 -10.01
C ALA A 82 -11.86 3.80 -8.79
N ALA A 83 -12.50 3.13 -7.81
CA ALA A 83 -12.95 3.71 -6.55
C ALA A 83 -12.40 2.93 -5.34
N LEU A 84 -11.98 3.65 -4.29
CA LEU A 84 -11.45 3.05 -3.06
C LEU A 84 -12.50 2.16 -2.38
N GLU A 85 -13.77 2.55 -2.46
CA GLU A 85 -14.90 1.78 -1.93
C GLU A 85 -14.96 0.37 -2.53
N ASP A 86 -14.70 0.22 -3.83
CA ASP A 86 -14.72 -1.08 -4.50
C ASP A 86 -13.58 -1.97 -4.01
N GLN A 87 -12.39 -1.41 -3.82
CA GLN A 87 -11.26 -2.12 -3.22
C GLN A 87 -11.57 -2.54 -1.77
N LEU A 88 -12.21 -1.68 -0.98
CA LEU A 88 -12.61 -1.98 0.40
C LEU A 88 -13.65 -3.10 0.45
N GLN A 89 -14.66 -3.06 -0.43
CA GLN A 89 -15.66 -4.12 -0.53
C GLN A 89 -15.04 -5.43 -1.00
N LYS A 90 -14.16 -5.40 -2.00
CA LYS A 90 -13.42 -6.58 -2.45
C LYS A 90 -12.61 -7.18 -1.31
N THR A 91 -11.89 -6.35 -0.54
CA THR A 91 -11.07 -6.79 0.60
C THR A 91 -11.94 -7.43 1.69
N ALA A 92 -13.11 -6.84 2.00
CA ALA A 92 -14.05 -7.40 2.96
C ALA A 92 -14.51 -8.81 2.57
N GLN A 93 -14.78 -9.04 1.29
CA GLN A 93 -15.34 -10.30 0.82
C GLN A 93 -14.29 -11.38 0.53
N SER A 94 -13.12 -11.00 0.00
CA SER A 94 -12.10 -11.95 -0.44
C SER A 94 -11.01 -12.18 0.60
N THR A 95 -10.42 -11.10 1.10
CA THR A 95 -9.30 -11.17 2.05
C THR A 95 -9.80 -11.50 3.45
N MET A 96 -10.82 -10.77 3.91
CA MET A 96 -11.38 -10.92 5.25
C MET A 96 -12.39 -12.07 5.32
N ILE A 97 -12.94 -12.49 4.17
CA ILE A 97 -14.04 -13.48 4.07
C ILE A 97 -15.20 -13.10 5.00
N GLY A 98 -15.51 -11.80 5.05
CA GLY A 98 -16.54 -11.20 5.88
C GLY A 98 -17.72 -10.67 5.06
N ARG A 99 -18.63 -9.97 5.75
CA ARG A 99 -19.73 -9.26 5.09
C ARG A 99 -19.25 -8.00 4.40
N LYS A 100 -20.01 -7.53 3.41
CA LYS A 100 -19.86 -6.20 2.84
C LYS A 100 -20.00 -5.12 3.92
N PHE A 101 -19.25 -4.03 3.76
CA PHE A 101 -19.42 -2.82 4.58
C PHE A 101 -20.69 -2.09 4.17
N SER A 102 -21.38 -1.47 5.14
CA SER A 102 -22.46 -0.52 4.84
C SER A 102 -21.90 0.79 4.29
N ARG A 103 -22.77 1.65 3.76
CA ARG A 103 -22.36 2.98 3.29
C ARG A 103 -21.70 3.82 4.39
N ASP A 104 -22.28 3.83 5.59
CA ASP A 104 -21.72 4.58 6.71
C ASP A 104 -20.36 4.03 7.16
N GLU A 105 -20.20 2.70 7.17
CA GLU A 105 -18.92 2.06 7.48
C GLU A 105 -17.84 2.42 6.45
N LEU A 106 -18.18 2.48 5.17
CA LEU A 106 -17.28 2.94 4.12
C LEU A 106 -16.89 4.41 4.29
N VAL A 107 -17.83 5.28 4.67
CA VAL A 107 -17.53 6.70 4.96
C VAL A 107 -16.55 6.82 6.12
N HIS A 108 -16.77 6.08 7.20
CA HIS A 108 -15.87 6.07 8.36
C HIS A 108 -14.47 5.54 8.00
N LEU A 109 -14.39 4.41 7.31
CA LEU A 109 -13.11 3.83 6.86
C LEU A 109 -12.35 4.79 5.93
N GLN A 110 -13.02 5.37 4.94
CA GLN A 110 -12.37 6.34 4.04
C GLN A 110 -11.89 7.58 4.80
N SER A 111 -12.68 8.10 5.75
CA SER A 111 -12.25 9.22 6.60
C SER A 111 -10.98 8.88 7.40
N PHE A 112 -10.87 7.66 7.92
CA PHE A 112 -9.66 7.20 8.61
C PHE A 112 -8.48 7.06 7.65
N LEU A 113 -8.68 6.40 6.50
CA LEU A 113 -7.62 6.18 5.50
C LEU A 113 -7.06 7.48 4.92
N SER A 114 -7.91 8.47 4.67
CA SER A 114 -7.48 9.80 4.21
C SER A 114 -6.68 10.56 5.28
N GLY A 115 -6.87 10.22 6.56
CA GLY A 115 -6.10 10.77 7.68
C GLY A 115 -4.75 10.09 7.91
N LEU A 116 -4.47 8.96 7.24
CA LEU A 116 -3.23 8.22 7.45
C LEU A 116 -2.01 8.97 6.87
N GLN A 117 -1.17 9.45 7.77
CA GLN A 117 0.07 10.14 7.43
C GLN A 117 1.29 9.32 7.84
N ALA A 118 2.28 9.26 6.95
CA ALA A 118 3.58 8.74 7.33
C ALA A 118 4.21 9.67 8.37
N PRO A 119 4.90 9.13 9.40
CA PRO A 119 5.73 9.91 10.29
C PRO A 119 6.66 10.83 9.50
N ALA A 120 6.80 12.08 9.95
CA ALA A 120 7.68 13.06 9.34
C ALA A 120 9.08 12.47 9.11
N ALA A 121 9.66 12.72 7.93
CA ALA A 121 11.03 12.32 7.67
C ALA A 121 11.96 13.03 8.67
N ALA A 122 12.89 12.28 9.26
CA ALA A 122 13.93 12.88 10.09
C ALA A 122 14.74 13.85 9.23
N GLN A 123 15.04 15.01 9.79
CA GLN A 123 15.96 15.93 9.14
C GLN A 123 17.34 15.27 9.04
N PRO A 124 18.11 15.51 7.96
CA PRO A 124 19.47 15.02 7.87
C PRO A 124 20.28 15.46 9.09
N ALA A 125 20.92 14.51 9.76
CA ALA A 125 21.64 14.79 11.00
C ALA A 125 22.94 15.59 10.79
N THR A 126 23.47 15.60 9.56
CA THR A 126 24.71 16.29 9.21
C THR A 126 24.60 16.96 7.84
N PRO A 127 25.46 17.95 7.53
CA PRO A 127 25.55 18.55 6.19
C PRO A 127 25.81 17.51 5.08
N GLU A 128 26.66 16.51 5.33
CA GLU A 128 26.95 15.45 4.37
C GLU A 128 25.71 14.60 4.08
N ALA A 129 24.93 14.28 5.12
CA ALA A 129 23.66 13.57 4.95
C ALA A 129 22.65 14.42 4.16
N ALA A 130 22.63 15.74 4.36
CA ALA A 130 21.78 16.63 3.57
C ALA A 130 22.19 16.65 2.09
N GLU A 131 23.50 16.66 1.81
CA GLU A 131 24.02 16.56 0.45
C GLU A 131 23.64 15.23 -0.20
N GLN A 132 23.74 14.11 0.52
CA GLN A 132 23.32 12.79 0.02
C GLN A 132 21.83 12.75 -0.36
N VAL A 133 20.94 13.45 0.37
CA VAL A 133 19.52 13.56 -0.01
C VAL A 133 19.36 14.30 -1.35
N VAL A 134 20.09 15.39 -1.54
CA VAL A 134 20.07 16.15 -2.81
C VAL A 134 20.62 15.30 -3.96
N GLN A 135 21.74 14.61 -3.75
CA GLN A 135 22.33 13.71 -4.73
C GLN A 135 21.38 12.54 -5.06
N GLY A 136 20.72 11.97 -4.05
CA GLY A 136 19.71 10.92 -4.20
C GLY A 136 18.53 11.37 -5.07
N LYS A 137 18.02 12.58 -4.84
CA LYS A 137 16.98 13.19 -5.70
C LYS A 137 17.45 13.30 -7.15
N ALA A 138 18.68 13.79 -7.38
CA ALA A 138 19.22 13.90 -8.73
C ALA A 138 19.40 12.54 -9.41
N VAL A 139 19.70 11.47 -8.67
CA VAL A 139 19.70 10.10 -9.21
C VAL A 139 18.28 9.66 -9.56
N PHE A 140 17.30 9.90 -8.69
CA PHE A 140 15.89 9.54 -8.91
C PHE A 140 15.33 10.17 -10.19
N GLU A 141 15.62 11.46 -10.40
CA GLU A 141 15.20 12.19 -11.61
C GLU A 141 15.97 11.71 -12.85
N ARG A 142 17.31 11.55 -12.78
CA ARG A 142 18.12 11.08 -13.92
C ARG A 142 17.78 9.66 -14.35
N ARG A 143 17.32 8.81 -13.43
CA ARG A 143 16.85 7.45 -13.71
C ARG A 143 15.38 7.40 -14.14
N GLN A 144 14.74 8.57 -14.31
CA GLN A 144 13.36 8.71 -14.74
C GLN A 144 12.37 7.97 -13.82
N CYS A 145 12.69 7.85 -12.53
CA CYS A 145 11.78 7.25 -11.55
C CYS A 145 10.50 8.08 -11.41
N THR A 146 10.60 9.39 -11.69
CA THR A 146 9.48 10.34 -11.76
C THR A 146 8.52 10.06 -12.92
N ALA A 147 8.82 9.16 -13.86
CA ALA A 147 7.87 8.76 -14.90
C ALA A 147 6.65 8.02 -14.32
N CYS A 148 6.86 7.26 -13.23
CA CYS A 148 5.79 6.51 -12.55
C CYS A 148 5.56 6.99 -11.10
N HIS A 149 6.56 7.59 -10.46
CA HIS A 149 6.50 8.01 -9.06
C HIS A 149 6.63 9.54 -8.95
N HIS A 150 5.52 10.22 -9.20
CA HIS A 150 5.43 11.69 -9.21
C HIS A 150 4.28 12.19 -8.33
N GLY A 151 4.07 13.50 -8.29
CA GLY A 151 3.03 14.13 -7.47
C GLY A 151 3.29 14.02 -5.97
N HIS A 152 2.30 14.37 -5.16
CA HIS A 152 2.42 14.32 -3.70
C HIS A 152 2.38 12.90 -3.15
N ALA A 153 1.64 12.00 -3.82
CA ALA A 153 1.55 10.59 -3.46
C ALA A 153 2.78 9.76 -3.89
N PHE A 154 3.70 10.32 -4.69
CA PHE A 154 4.81 9.58 -5.32
C PHE A 154 4.33 8.30 -6.03
N SER A 155 3.25 8.45 -6.78
CA SER A 155 2.51 7.40 -7.47
C SER A 155 1.90 8.00 -8.73
N ALA A 156 1.57 7.16 -9.70
CA ALA A 156 0.87 7.58 -10.90
C ALA A 156 -0.55 7.03 -10.90
N HIS A 157 -1.46 7.76 -11.55
CA HIS A 157 -2.88 7.39 -11.63
C HIS A 157 -3.18 6.47 -12.82
N THR A 158 -2.28 5.53 -13.08
CA THR A 158 -2.34 4.62 -14.24
C THR A 158 -1.49 3.39 -13.96
N VAL A 159 -1.67 2.36 -14.77
CA VAL A 159 -0.87 1.14 -14.74
C VAL A 159 0.23 1.21 -15.79
N PHE A 160 1.35 0.54 -15.49
CA PHE A 160 2.48 0.44 -16.40
C PHE A 160 2.80 -1.03 -16.58
N ASP A 161 3.10 -1.43 -17.81
CA ASP A 161 3.96 -2.60 -17.97
C ASP A 161 5.35 -2.21 -17.45
N VAL A 162 5.96 -3.09 -16.66
CA VAL A 162 7.25 -2.87 -15.97
C VAL A 162 8.26 -3.96 -16.33
N GLY A 163 7.99 -4.74 -17.38
CA GLY A 163 8.83 -5.87 -17.79
C GLY A 163 8.81 -7.03 -16.80
N LEU A 164 7.80 -7.07 -15.92
CA LEU A 164 7.54 -8.16 -15.00
C LEU A 164 6.32 -8.94 -15.49
N VAL A 165 6.32 -10.24 -15.25
CA VAL A 165 5.19 -11.13 -15.53
C VAL A 165 4.93 -11.89 -14.25
N ASP A 166 3.70 -11.85 -13.72
CA ASP A 166 3.34 -12.66 -12.57
C ASP A 166 2.93 -14.09 -12.95
N GLU A 167 2.60 -14.91 -11.96
CA GLU A 167 2.25 -16.32 -12.15
C GLU A 167 0.99 -16.53 -13.01
N GLN A 168 0.19 -15.48 -13.22
CA GLN A 168 -1.02 -15.50 -14.06
C GLN A 168 -0.82 -14.78 -15.40
N GLY A 169 0.41 -14.34 -15.70
CA GLY A 169 0.72 -13.65 -16.94
C GLY A 169 0.37 -12.15 -16.94
N GLU A 170 0.00 -11.55 -15.80
CA GLU A 170 -0.21 -10.11 -15.73
C GLU A 170 1.14 -9.39 -15.85
N THR A 171 1.14 -8.34 -16.66
CA THR A 171 2.32 -7.52 -16.98
C THR A 171 2.15 -6.08 -16.54
N HIS A 172 0.92 -5.63 -16.31
CA HIS A 172 0.58 -4.27 -15.96
C HIS A 172 0.38 -4.14 -14.45
N PHE A 173 1.11 -3.21 -13.86
CA PHE A 173 1.05 -2.97 -12.44
C PHE A 173 0.86 -1.48 -12.16
N ASN A 174 0.05 -1.21 -11.17
CA ASN A 174 -0.09 0.09 -10.56
C ASN A 174 1.15 0.39 -9.70
N PRO A 175 1.89 1.48 -9.96
CA PRO A 175 3.08 1.80 -9.19
C PRO A 175 2.65 2.14 -7.76
N PRO A 176 3.17 1.46 -6.72
CA PRO A 176 2.80 1.79 -5.35
C PRO A 176 3.37 3.15 -4.94
N SER A 177 2.66 3.84 -4.04
CA SER A 177 3.20 5.05 -3.41
C SER A 177 4.54 4.78 -2.72
N LEU A 178 5.48 5.72 -2.89
CA LEU A 178 6.76 5.72 -2.16
C LEU A 178 6.66 6.34 -0.76
N ILE A 179 5.47 6.82 -0.36
CA ILE A 179 5.26 7.37 0.99
C ILE A 179 5.50 6.27 2.03
N GLY A 180 6.38 6.58 3.00
CA GLY A 180 6.74 5.64 4.06
C GLY A 180 7.65 4.50 3.61
N VAL A 181 8.20 4.49 2.39
CA VAL A 181 9.13 3.42 1.94
C VAL A 181 10.33 3.28 2.86
N ARG A 182 10.81 4.40 3.44
CA ARG A 182 11.90 4.44 4.42
C ARG A 182 11.64 3.68 5.72
N LEU A 183 10.37 3.42 6.05
CA LEU A 183 9.96 2.75 7.29
C LEU A 183 10.00 1.23 7.13
N ARG A 184 10.22 0.74 5.92
CA ARG A 184 10.34 -0.69 5.65
C ARG A 184 11.73 -1.17 6.10
N GLN A 185 11.74 -2.24 6.89
CA GLN A 185 12.99 -2.92 7.28
C GLN A 185 13.72 -3.55 6.07
N THR A 186 12.98 -3.82 4.99
CA THR A 186 13.54 -4.25 3.70
C THR A 186 13.11 -3.23 2.64
N PHE A 187 14.07 -2.43 2.19
CA PHE A 187 13.93 -1.71 0.92
C PHE A 187 13.89 -2.76 -0.20
N PHE A 188 13.00 -2.53 -1.17
CA PHE A 188 12.79 -3.37 -2.36
C PHE A 188 11.95 -4.64 -2.16
N MET A 189 11.20 -4.90 -3.23
CA MET A 189 10.25 -5.98 -3.44
C MET A 189 10.92 -7.37 -3.32
N MET A 190 10.42 -8.22 -2.41
CA MET A 190 10.73 -9.67 -2.26
C MET A 190 12.10 -10.07 -1.64
N PRO A 191 12.24 -11.29 -1.05
CA PRO A 191 12.63 -11.49 0.34
C PRO A 191 14.13 -11.45 0.62
N ALA A 192 14.42 -11.16 1.89
CA ALA A 192 15.71 -11.25 2.55
C ALA A 192 16.34 -12.63 2.41
N ARG A 193 17.12 -12.78 1.33
CA ARG A 193 18.29 -13.65 1.16
C ARG A 193 18.82 -13.36 -0.23
N CYS A 194 19.83 -12.50 -0.33
CA CYS A 194 20.85 -12.44 -1.40
C CYS A 194 21.70 -11.18 -1.17
N HIS A 195 22.99 -11.30 -0.81
CA HIS A 195 24.06 -11.68 -1.74
C HIS A 195 23.82 -11.02 -3.10
N TRP A 196 24.53 -9.93 -3.35
CA TRP A 196 24.74 -9.40 -4.69
C TRP A 196 24.87 -10.56 -5.69
N ALA A 197 23.97 -10.58 -6.69
CA ALA A 197 23.80 -11.62 -7.71
C ALA A 197 23.03 -12.91 -7.31
N LYS A 198 21.98 -13.16 -8.12
CA LYS A 198 21.03 -14.29 -8.15
C LYS A 198 19.78 -14.06 -7.29
N TRP A 199 18.61 -14.43 -7.82
CA TRP A 199 17.27 -14.27 -7.22
C TRP A 199 16.53 -12.94 -7.46
N LEU A 200 16.69 -12.39 -8.67
CA LEU A 200 15.49 -12.11 -9.46
C LEU A 200 14.87 -13.47 -9.81
N ILE A 201 13.55 -13.55 -9.71
CA ILE A 201 12.63 -14.67 -9.91
C ILE A 201 13.06 -15.62 -11.05
N SER A 202 12.37 -16.73 -11.25
CA SER A 202 12.24 -17.31 -12.60
C SER A 202 11.62 -16.33 -13.62
N ILE A 203 11.97 -15.05 -13.60
CA ILE A 203 11.76 -14.03 -14.61
C ILE A 203 12.98 -14.08 -15.51
N ARG A 204 12.78 -14.47 -16.77
CA ARG A 204 13.74 -14.18 -17.81
C ARG A 204 13.76 -12.65 -17.99
N PRO A 205 14.88 -11.95 -17.74
CA PRO A 205 14.96 -10.55 -18.12
C PRO A 205 14.84 -10.48 -19.65
N SER A 206 13.89 -9.69 -20.15
CA SER A 206 13.92 -9.27 -21.54
C SER A 206 15.23 -8.49 -21.74
N ARG A 207 15.96 -8.81 -22.81
CA ARG A 207 17.32 -8.28 -23.06
C ARG A 207 17.32 -6.81 -23.55
N THR A 208 16.22 -6.09 -23.38
CA THR A 208 15.99 -4.77 -23.96
C THR A 208 15.77 -3.75 -22.84
N PRO A 209 16.38 -2.55 -22.89
CA PRO A 209 16.04 -1.48 -21.96
C PRO A 209 14.54 -1.19 -22.10
N TYR A 210 13.79 -1.56 -21.06
CA TYR A 210 12.35 -1.45 -21.01
C TYR A 210 11.98 -0.16 -20.28
N PHE A 211 11.30 0.76 -20.97
CA PHE A 211 10.78 1.98 -20.38
C PHE A 211 9.28 1.81 -20.16
N PRO A 212 8.80 1.85 -18.90
CA PRO A 212 7.38 1.69 -18.60
C PRO A 212 6.56 2.76 -19.34
N GLN A 213 5.56 2.32 -20.10
CA GLN A 213 4.63 3.20 -20.81
C GLN A 213 3.29 3.21 -20.07
N PRO A 214 2.67 4.40 -19.88
CA PRO A 214 1.34 4.49 -19.28
C PRO A 214 0.29 3.91 -20.22
N ILE A 215 -0.77 3.32 -19.66
CA ILE A 215 -1.89 2.77 -20.42
C ILE A 215 -3.20 3.39 -19.94
N ASP A 216 -3.96 3.94 -20.88
CA ASP A 216 -5.32 4.41 -20.63
C ASP A 216 -6.26 3.21 -20.73
N ARG A 217 -6.80 2.76 -19.60
CA ARG A 217 -7.88 1.76 -19.59
C ARG A 217 -9.21 2.54 -19.67
N HIS A 218 -9.76 2.62 -20.89
CA HIS A 218 -11.10 3.12 -21.15
C HIS A 218 -12.19 2.28 -20.45
#